data_AF-A0A0J9EF73-F1
#
_entry.id   AF-A0A0J9EF73-F1
#
_cell.length_a   1.000
_cell.length_b   1.000
_cell.length_c   1.000
_cell.angle_alpha   90.00
_cell.angle_beta   90.00
_cell.angle_gamma   90.00
#
_symmetry.space_group_name_H-M   'P 1'
#
loop_
_entity.id
_entity.type
_entity.pdbx_description
1 polymer ?
#
loop_
_entity_poly.entity_id
_entity_poly.type
_entity_poly.pdbx_seq_one_letter_code
_entity_poly.pdbx_strand_id
1 'polypeptide(L)'
;MIQPEPIGWWNTGFPLLVLAGLAVILPRVLVRRDTRSHREVAVVIWASAGLILLAGAVVFALTYQARGVGLGAFLAEAPVGTAWFFLRLSGYTSVVWAPILALVWFVRAQGVERRKGQDLAKRDGKGA
;
A
#
# COMPACT_ATOMS: atom_id res chain seq x y z
N MET A 1 -14.03 -10.26 -29.40
CA MET A 1 -13.23 -9.05 -29.08
C MET A 1 -13.83 -8.44 -27.83
N ILE A 2 -13.06 -8.33 -26.75
CA ILE A 2 -13.48 -7.59 -25.54
C ILE A 2 -13.28 -6.11 -25.88
N GLN A 3 -14.37 -5.33 -25.99
CA GLN A 3 -14.23 -3.89 -26.14
C GLN A 3 -13.65 -3.32 -24.85
N PRO A 4 -12.60 -2.47 -24.90
CA PRO A 4 -12.11 -1.81 -23.71
C PRO A 4 -13.20 -0.85 -23.23
N GLU A 5 -13.79 -1.14 -22.07
CA GLU A 5 -14.75 -0.23 -21.47
C GLU A 5 -14.08 1.11 -21.12
N PRO A 6 -14.79 2.23 -21.29
CA PRO A 6 -14.28 3.54 -20.93
C PRO A 6 -13.88 3.59 -19.45
N ILE A 7 -12.86 4.40 -19.14
CA ILE A 7 -12.46 4.70 -17.76
C ILE A 7 -13.69 5.23 -17.03
N GLY A 8 -14.02 4.58 -15.92
CA GLY A 8 -15.22 4.82 -15.14
C GLY A 8 -14.96 4.73 -13.65
N TRP A 9 -15.99 5.07 -12.88
CA TRP A 9 -15.88 5.07 -11.43
C TRP A 9 -15.64 3.67 -10.87
N TRP A 10 -16.38 2.66 -11.34
CA TRP A 10 -16.33 1.31 -10.78
C TRP A 10 -15.19 0.44 -11.32
N ASN A 11 -14.56 0.79 -12.45
CA ASN A 11 -13.41 0.04 -12.99
C ASN A 11 -12.06 0.61 -12.57
N THR A 12 -11.97 1.92 -12.34
CA THR A 12 -10.70 2.61 -12.13
C THR A 12 -10.76 3.51 -10.90
N GLY A 13 -11.80 4.35 -10.75
CA GLY A 13 -11.89 5.28 -9.63
C GLY A 13 -11.91 4.60 -8.25
N PHE A 14 -12.81 3.65 -8.05
CA PHE A 14 -12.98 2.93 -6.79
C PHE A 14 -11.73 2.12 -6.41
N PRO A 15 -11.14 1.28 -7.27
CA PRO A 15 -9.88 0.61 -6.95
C PRO A 15 -8.77 1.57 -6.54
N LEU A 16 -8.58 2.68 -7.27
CA LEU A 16 -7.55 3.65 -6.95
C LEU A 16 -7.77 4.32 -5.59
N LEU A 17 -9.01 4.65 -5.24
CA LEU A 17 -9.34 5.22 -3.92
C LEU A 17 -9.09 4.25 -2.78
N VAL A 18 -9.44 2.98 -2.95
CA VAL A 18 -9.15 1.94 -1.95
C VAL A 18 -7.64 1.85 -1.73
N LEU A 19 -6.84 1.80 -2.80
CA LEU A 19 -5.39 1.67 -2.70
C LEU A 19 -4.72 2.93 -2.13
N ALA A 20 -5.17 4.12 -2.52
CA ALA A 20 -4.72 5.37 -1.93
C ALA A 20 -5.04 5.45 -0.43
N GLY A 21 -6.25 5.03 -0.03
CA GLY A 21 -6.64 4.94 1.38
C GLY A 21 -5.76 3.97 2.17
N LEU A 22 -5.48 2.78 1.62
CA LEU A 22 -4.59 1.80 2.24
C LEU A 22 -3.16 2.32 2.41
N ALA A 23 -2.63 3.08 1.44
CA ALA A 23 -1.31 3.72 1.54
C ALA A 23 -1.19 4.67 2.74
N VAL A 24 -2.30 5.26 3.16
CA VAL A 24 -2.37 6.14 4.33
C VAL A 24 -2.59 5.34 5.62
N ILE A 25 -3.51 4.37 5.61
CA ILE A 25 -3.98 3.68 6.81
C ILE A 25 -2.96 2.62 7.27
N LEU A 26 -2.41 1.80 6.37
CA LEU A 26 -1.55 0.68 6.75
C LEU A 26 -0.31 1.12 7.54
N PRO A 27 0.50 2.09 7.09
CA PRO A 27 1.65 2.54 7.88
C PRO A 27 1.24 3.26 9.17
N ARG A 28 0.01 3.78 9.26
CA ARG A 28 -0.48 4.42 10.47
C ARG A 28 -0.79 3.42 11.58
N VAL A 29 -1.34 2.27 11.19
CA VAL A 29 -1.70 1.18 12.10
C VAL A 29 -0.48 0.32 12.43
N LEU A 30 0.37 0.02 11.45
CA LEU A 30 1.49 -0.91 11.60
C LEU A 30 2.74 -0.29 12.25
N VAL A 31 2.99 1.02 12.07
CA VAL A 31 4.14 1.68 12.70
C VAL A 31 3.79 1.99 14.16
N ARG A 32 4.59 1.47 15.10
CA ARG A 32 4.42 1.80 16.51
C ARG A 32 4.65 3.30 16.73
N ARG A 33 3.84 3.91 17.60
CA ARG A 33 3.87 5.38 17.81
C ARG A 33 5.17 5.86 18.49
N ASP A 34 5.84 4.98 19.22
CA ASP A 34 7.03 5.22 20.02
C ASP A 34 8.36 4.85 19.31
N THR A 35 8.30 4.35 18.08
CA THR A 35 9.47 3.88 17.32
C THR A 35 10.55 4.95 17.19
N ARG A 36 11.80 4.60 17.55
CA ARG A 36 13.00 5.44 17.38
C ARG A 36 13.95 4.90 16.30
N SER A 37 13.52 3.86 15.59
CA SER A 37 14.32 3.15 14.60
C SER A 37 13.85 3.44 13.19
N HIS A 38 14.73 3.95 12.34
CA HIS A 38 14.47 4.08 10.89
C HIS A 38 14.27 2.73 10.23
N ARG A 39 14.96 1.68 10.69
CA ARG A 39 14.82 0.32 10.17
C ARG A 39 13.40 -0.20 10.37
N GLU A 40 12.82 0.02 11.54
CA GLU A 40 11.45 -0.41 11.83
C GLU A 40 10.43 0.33 10.95
N VAL A 41 10.58 1.65 10.78
CA VAL A 41 9.74 2.44 9.87
C VAL A 41 9.88 1.92 8.43
N ALA A 42 11.10 1.67 7.95
CA ALA A 42 11.33 1.15 6.61
C ALA A 42 10.71 -0.24 6.39
N VAL A 43 10.87 -1.16 7.33
CA VAL A 43 10.27 -2.51 7.26
C VAL A 43 8.74 -2.42 7.16
N VAL A 44 8.12 -1.58 7.97
CA VAL A 44 6.66 -1.41 7.94
C VAL A 44 6.18 -0.77 6.64
N ILE A 45 6.94 0.18 6.09
CA ILE A 45 6.61 0.81 4.80
C ILE A 45 6.68 -0.23 3.66
N TRP A 46 7.72 -1.05 3.62
CA TRP A 46 7.83 -2.13 2.64
C TRP A 46 6.74 -3.19 2.81
N ALA A 47 6.42 -3.59 4.04
CA ALA A 47 5.31 -4.48 4.33
C ALA A 47 3.97 -3.88 3.87
N SER A 48 3.77 -2.57 4.10
CA SER A 48 2.57 -1.85 3.65
C SER A 48 2.49 -1.83 2.12
N ALA A 49 3.59 -1.58 1.41
CA ALA A 49 3.65 -1.64 -0.05
C ALA A 49 3.25 -3.03 -0.57
N GLY A 50 3.78 -4.11 0.03
CA GLY A 50 3.41 -5.47 -0.31
C GLY A 50 1.92 -5.76 -0.08
N LEU A 51 1.37 -5.32 1.06
CA LEU A 51 -0.06 -5.48 1.36
C LEU A 51 -0.95 -4.71 0.40
N ILE A 52 -0.57 -3.49 0.00
CA ILE A 52 -1.31 -2.70 -1.00
C ILE A 52 -1.29 -3.40 -2.36
N LEU A 53 -0.16 -3.97 -2.75
CA LEU A 53 -0.04 -4.74 -3.99
C LEU A 53 -0.95 -5.97 -4.00
N LEU A 54 -0.98 -6.71 -2.89
CA LEU A 54 -1.87 -7.87 -2.73
C LEU A 54 -3.35 -7.45 -2.71
N ALA A 55 -3.67 -6.40 -1.96
CA ALA A 55 -5.03 -5.87 -1.88
C ALA A 55 -5.53 -5.39 -3.26
N GLY A 56 -4.68 -4.72 -4.04
CA GLY A 56 -5.04 -4.28 -5.38
C GLY A 56 -5.29 -5.45 -6.33
N ALA A 57 -4.47 -6.52 -6.26
CA ALA A 57 -4.73 -7.73 -7.04
C ALA A 57 -6.11 -8.32 -6.73
N VAL A 58 -6.48 -8.39 -5.44
CA VAL A 58 -7.81 -8.86 -5.00
C VAL A 58 -8.92 -7.92 -5.47
N VAL A 59 -8.78 -6.61 -5.30
CA VAL A 59 -9.78 -5.62 -5.72
C VAL A 59 -10.02 -5.70 -7.23
N PHE A 60 -8.97 -5.80 -8.04
CA PHE A 60 -9.11 -5.97 -9.48
C PHE A 60 -9.75 -7.31 -9.85
N ALA A 61 -9.36 -8.41 -9.21
CA ALA A 61 -9.96 -9.72 -9.43
C ALA A 61 -11.48 -9.71 -9.16
N LEU A 62 -11.90 -9.13 -8.05
CA LEU A 62 -13.31 -8.97 -7.69
C LEU A 62 -14.05 -8.06 -8.68
N THR A 63 -13.41 -6.97 -9.12
CA THR A 63 -13.98 -6.05 -10.11
C THR A 63 -14.21 -6.74 -11.46
N TYR A 64 -13.29 -7.60 -11.89
CA TYR A 64 -13.43 -8.41 -13.10
C TYR A 64 -14.52 -9.48 -12.93
N GLN A 65 -14.56 -10.17 -11.79
CA GLN A 65 -15.58 -11.17 -11.48
C GLN A 65 -16.99 -10.56 -11.47
N ALA A 66 -17.16 -9.35 -10.91
CA ALA A 66 -18.43 -8.62 -10.92
C ALA A 66 -18.90 -8.24 -12.33
N ARG A 67 -18.02 -8.26 -13.33
CA ARG A 67 -18.33 -8.03 -14.76
C ARG A 67 -18.56 -9.32 -15.54
N GLY A 68 -18.68 -10.46 -14.87
CA GLY A 68 -18.94 -11.74 -15.52
C GLY A 68 -17.69 -12.41 -16.10
N VAL A 69 -16.48 -11.92 -15.80
CA VAL A 69 -15.26 -12.66 -16.09
C VAL A 69 -15.23 -13.89 -15.19
N GLY A 70 -15.15 -15.09 -15.77
CA GLY A 70 -15.14 -16.35 -15.04
C GLY A 70 -13.84 -16.60 -14.27
N LEU A 71 -13.58 -15.82 -13.21
CA LEU A 71 -12.33 -15.86 -12.44
C LEU A 71 -12.02 -17.27 -11.92
N GLY A 72 -13.05 -18.02 -11.51
CA GLY A 72 -12.90 -19.42 -11.08
C GLY A 72 -12.35 -20.33 -12.18
N ALA A 73 -12.79 -20.15 -13.43
CA ALA A 73 -12.28 -20.92 -14.57
C ALA A 73 -10.82 -20.56 -14.88
N PHE A 74 -10.49 -19.26 -14.92
CA PHE A 74 -9.11 -18.81 -15.15
C PHE A 74 -8.14 -19.24 -14.04
N LEU A 75 -8.58 -19.23 -12.78
CA LEU A 75 -7.77 -19.73 -11.66
C LEU A 75 -7.58 -21.25 -11.70
N ALA A 76 -8.59 -22.01 -12.15
CA ALA A 76 -8.49 -23.46 -12.28
C ALA A 76 -7.56 -23.87 -13.43
N GLU A 77 -7.60 -23.16 -14.55
CA GLU A 77 -6.78 -23.43 -15.74
C GLU A 77 -5.33 -22.97 -15.55
N ALA A 78 -5.13 -21.74 -15.05
CA ALA A 78 -3.82 -21.13 -14.95
C ALA A 78 -3.68 -20.32 -13.65
N PRO A 79 -3.52 -20.96 -12.47
CA PRO A 79 -3.53 -20.28 -11.18
C PRO A 79 -2.42 -19.23 -11.05
N VAL A 80 -1.18 -19.59 -11.42
CA VAL A 80 -0.03 -18.68 -11.33
C VAL A 80 -0.13 -17.55 -12.35
N GLY A 81 -0.54 -17.86 -13.59
CA GLY A 81 -0.71 -16.84 -14.64
C GLY A 81 -1.80 -15.83 -14.29
N THR A 82 -2.93 -16.29 -13.77
CA THR A 82 -4.04 -15.45 -13.31
C THR A 82 -3.63 -14.59 -12.11
N ALA A 83 -2.94 -15.16 -11.12
CA ALA A 83 -2.44 -14.39 -9.98
C ALA A 83 -1.44 -13.31 -10.42
N TRP A 84 -0.50 -13.66 -11.30
CA TRP A 84 0.49 -12.73 -11.85
C TRP A 84 -0.16 -11.59 -12.65
N PHE A 85 -1.19 -11.89 -13.43
CA PHE A 85 -1.94 -10.89 -14.17
C PHE A 85 -2.52 -9.81 -13.24
N PHE A 86 -3.22 -10.20 -12.17
CA PHE A 86 -3.80 -9.24 -11.22
C PHE A 86 -2.75 -8.52 -10.38
N LEU A 87 -1.65 -9.18 -10.02
CA LEU A 87 -0.52 -8.53 -9.35
C LEU A 87 0.12 -7.45 -10.23
N ARG A 88 0.31 -7.74 -11.52
CA ARG A 88 0.85 -6.77 -12.49
C ARG A 88 -0.11 -5.59 -12.68
N LEU A 89 -1.41 -5.86 -12.78
CA LEU A 89 -2.43 -4.81 -12.86
C LEU A 89 -2.42 -3.91 -11.62
N SER A 90 -2.34 -4.50 -10.43
CA SER A 90 -2.14 -3.76 -9.19
C SER A 90 -0.83 -2.96 -9.19
N GLY A 91 0.25 -3.52 -9.73
CA GLY A 91 1.54 -2.86 -9.87
C GLY A 91 1.47 -1.57 -10.68
N TYR A 92 0.69 -1.53 -11.77
CA TYR A 92 0.50 -0.31 -12.56
C TYR A 92 -0.15 0.83 -11.78
N THR A 93 -0.99 0.51 -10.79
CA THR A 93 -1.59 1.54 -9.93
C THR A 93 -0.64 2.13 -8.90
N SER A 94 0.60 1.63 -8.80
CA SER A 94 1.62 2.18 -7.90
C SER A 94 1.94 3.64 -8.18
N VAL A 95 1.71 4.12 -9.40
CA VAL A 95 1.81 5.55 -9.72
C VAL A 95 0.92 6.43 -8.82
N VAL A 96 -0.18 5.87 -8.29
CA VAL A 96 -1.11 6.57 -7.39
C VAL A 96 -0.69 6.41 -5.93
N TRP A 97 -0.47 5.17 -5.47
CA TRP A 97 -0.28 4.91 -4.04
C TRP A 97 1.18 5.03 -3.58
N ALA A 98 2.18 4.82 -4.44
CA ALA A 98 3.58 4.88 -4.04
C ALA A 98 4.04 6.29 -3.62
N PRO A 99 3.66 7.39 -4.30
CA PRO A 99 3.97 8.75 -3.84
C PRO A 99 3.35 9.06 -2.47
N ILE A 100 2.12 8.60 -2.23
CA ILE A 100 1.44 8.76 -0.93
C ILE A 100 2.21 8.00 0.15
N LEU A 101 2.60 6.76 -0.13
CA LEU A 101 3.37 5.94 0.80
C LEU A 101 4.74 6.55 1.11
N ALA A 102 5.41 7.16 0.11
CA ALA A 102 6.66 7.88 0.28
C ALA A 102 6.50 9.11 1.18
N LEU A 103 5.43 9.89 1.02
CA LEU A 103 5.11 11.01 1.91
C LEU A 103 4.85 10.53 3.35
N VAL A 104 4.09 9.45 3.51
CA VAL A 104 3.82 8.86 4.83
C VAL A 104 5.12 8.38 5.47
N TRP A 105 6.00 7.70 4.72
CA TRP A 105 7.33 7.31 5.18
C TRP A 105 8.14 8.53 5.65
N PHE A 106 8.19 9.59 4.83
CA PHE A 106 8.95 10.80 5.14
C PHE A 106 8.49 11.45 6.46
N VAL A 107 7.18 11.63 6.65
CA VAL A 107 6.61 12.16 7.89
C VAL A 107 6.97 11.28 9.11
N ARG A 108 6.96 9.95 8.94
CA ARG A 108 7.34 9.02 10.00
C ARG A 108 8.83 9.07 10.33
N ALA A 109 9.69 9.17 9.32
CA ALA A 109 11.14 9.31 9.48
C ALA A 109 11.49 10.60 10.22
N GLN A 110 10.85 11.73 9.88
CA GLN A 110 10.99 12.98 10.63
C GLN A 110 10.56 12.82 12.10
N GLY A 111 9.48 12.08 12.35
CA GLY A 111 9.02 11.76 13.70
C GLY A 111 10.04 10.98 14.54
N VAL A 112 10.81 10.09 13.92
CA VAL A 112 11.91 9.34 14.58
C VAL A 112 12.99 10.30 15.07
N GLU A 113 13.46 11.20 14.21
CA GLU A 113 14.51 12.16 14.57
C GLU A 113 14.04 13.15 15.64
N ARG A 114 12.78 13.60 15.57
CA ARG A 114 12.20 14.44 16.61
C ARG A 114 12.22 13.78 17.99
N ARG A 115 11.91 12.47 18.06
CA ARG A 115 11.94 11.71 19.33
C ARG A 115 13.37 11.55 19.86
N LYS A 116 14.33 11.24 18.99
CA LYS A 116 15.75 11.17 19.39
C LYS A 116 16.25 12.51 19.94
N GLY A 117 15.92 13.62 19.29
CA GLY A 117 16.26 14.96 19.76
C GLY A 117 15.67 15.27 21.14
N GLN A 118 14.41 14.87 21.38
CA GLN A 118 13.78 15.00 22.71
C GLN A 118 14.46 14.16 23.79
N ASP A 119 14.95 12.97 23.47
CA ASP A 119 15.65 12.13 24.44
C ASP A 119 17.05 12.68 24.77
N LEU A 120 17.75 13.26 23.79
CA LEU A 120 19.03 13.94 23.99
C LEU A 120 18.88 15.14 24.95
N ALA A 121 17.93 16.05 24.65
CA ALA A 121 17.67 17.21 25.51
C ALA A 121 17.30 16.82 26.96
N LYS A 122 16.57 15.70 27.14
CA LYS A 122 16.24 15.17 28.48
C LYS A 122 17.45 14.59 29.23
N ARG A 123 18.48 14.13 28.53
CA ARG A 123 19.72 13.64 29.14
C ARG A 123 20.59 14.82 29.57
N ASP A 124 20.75 15.81 28.70
CA ASP A 124 21.57 16.98 28.97
C ASP A 124 21.00 17.83 30.13
N GLY A 125 19.68 18.00 30.18
CA GLY A 125 19.01 18.72 31.28
C GLY A 125 18.95 17.99 32.62
N LYS A 126 19.39 16.72 32.70
CA LYS A 126 19.53 15.96 33.97
C LYS A 126 20.98 15.91 34.46
N GLY A 127 21.94 16.36 33.65
CA GLY A 127 23.35 16.46 33.99
C GLY A 127 23.80 17.87 34.39
N ALA A 128 22.86 18.83 34.43
CA ALA A 128 23.02 20.19 34.97
C ALA A 128 22.25 20.31 36.28
#